data_AF-A0A1I4BZ17-F1
#
_entry.id   AF-A0A1I4BZ17-F1
#
_cell.length_a   1.000
_cell.length_b   1.000
_cell.length_c   1.000
_cell.angle_alpha   90.00
_cell.angle_beta   90.00
_cell.angle_gamma   90.00
#
_symmetry.space_group_name_H-M   'P 1'
#
loop_
_entity.id
_entity.type
_entity.pdbx_description
1 polymer ?
#
loop_
_entity_poly.entity_id
_entity_poly.type
_entity_poly.pdbx_seq_one_letter_code
_entity_poly.pdbx_strand_id
1 'polypeptide(L)'
;MNKKDPFGFDMSVSNSKKKNPRGRRGMSGASETSTRICDHEGCDEAGQYRAPKSPDSVDEYWWFCKDHVREYNLKWNFFDGTSEAELMAQMEKDRATWERPTKPIKRSVEERAWARLGVTDPHEVLGENATRNPGKNGGGTRKLPPTERRAVEILDAKDHMAKTEIRKCYKALIKVLHPDMNGGDRSQEEQLAEVVWAWEQIKASRNFREKD
;
A
#
# COMPACT_ATOMS: atom_id res chain seq x y z
N MET A 1 -6.82 -25.52 -17.49
CA MET A 1 -8.21 -25.99 -17.29
C MET A 1 -8.99 -24.85 -16.67
N ASN A 2 -10.02 -24.35 -17.36
CA ASN A 2 -10.83 -23.22 -16.88
C ASN A 2 -11.83 -23.77 -15.84
N LYS A 3 -11.56 -23.58 -14.54
CA LYS A 3 -12.52 -23.94 -13.49
C LYS A 3 -13.70 -22.99 -13.63
N LYS A 4 -14.84 -23.49 -14.13
CA LYS A 4 -16.09 -22.73 -14.13
C LYS A 4 -16.55 -22.69 -12.68
N ASP A 5 -16.59 -21.49 -12.10
CA ASP A 5 -17.14 -21.29 -10.77
C ASP A 5 -18.62 -21.72 -10.75
N PRO A 6 -19.07 -22.39 -9.67
CA PRO A 6 -20.44 -22.92 -9.56
C PRO A 6 -21.53 -21.84 -9.55
N PHE A 7 -21.15 -20.56 -9.46
CA PHE A 7 -22.05 -19.40 -9.47
C PHE A 7 -22.12 -18.69 -10.83
N GLY A 8 -21.49 -19.20 -11.89
CA GLY A 8 -21.62 -18.65 -13.25
C GLY A 8 -20.91 -17.31 -13.48
N PHE A 9 -20.16 -16.79 -12.51
CA PHE A 9 -19.33 -15.61 -12.69
C PHE A 9 -18.00 -16.00 -13.36
N ASP A 10 -17.79 -15.54 -14.59
CA ASP A 10 -16.51 -15.69 -15.27
C ASP A 10 -15.52 -14.62 -14.77
N MET A 11 -14.74 -14.98 -13.74
CA MET A 11 -13.70 -14.13 -13.15
C MET A 11 -12.40 -14.09 -13.98
N SER A 12 -12.40 -14.59 -15.22
CA SER A 12 -11.20 -14.57 -16.05
C SER A 12 -10.69 -13.14 -16.28
N VAL A 13 -9.38 -12.97 -16.19
CA VAL A 13 -8.69 -11.70 -16.44
C VAL A 13 -8.98 -11.16 -17.84
N SER A 14 -9.29 -12.04 -18.80
CA SER A 14 -9.70 -11.67 -20.16
C SER A 14 -11.10 -11.07 -20.21
N ASN A 15 -12.09 -11.62 -19.50
CA ASN A 15 -13.45 -11.08 -19.47
C ASN A 15 -13.53 -9.78 -18.65
N SER A 16 -12.81 -9.69 -17.53
CA SER A 16 -12.72 -8.44 -16.76
C SER A 16 -12.04 -7.32 -17.53
N LYS A 17 -11.01 -7.61 -18.34
CA LYS A 17 -10.40 -6.65 -19.27
C LYS A 17 -11.34 -6.24 -20.41
N LYS A 18 -12.16 -7.15 -20.94
CA LYS A 18 -13.19 -6.81 -21.95
C LYS A 18 -14.29 -5.89 -21.39
N LYS A 19 -14.73 -6.13 -20.15
CA LYS A 19 -15.78 -5.32 -19.50
C LYS A 19 -15.29 -3.94 -19.03
N ASN A 20 -13.99 -3.76 -18.84
CA ASN A 20 -13.41 -2.49 -18.41
C ASN A 20 -12.42 -1.98 -19.46
N PRO A 21 -12.88 -1.39 -20.59
CA PRO A 21 -12.03 -0.86 -21.65
C PRO A 21 -11.25 0.40 -21.22
N ARG A 22 -11.17 0.72 -19.93
CA ARG A 22 -10.27 1.74 -19.37
C ARG A 22 -8.79 1.35 -19.45
N GLY A 23 -8.42 0.48 -20.40
CA GLY A 23 -7.04 0.15 -20.72
C GLY A 23 -6.40 1.36 -21.39
N ARG A 24 -5.39 1.95 -20.73
CA ARG A 24 -4.53 3.03 -21.22
C ARG A 24 -5.26 4.05 -22.11
N ARG A 25 -5.90 5.04 -21.49
CA ARG A 25 -6.06 6.34 -22.17
C ARG A 25 -4.68 6.73 -22.67
N GLY A 26 -4.51 6.82 -23.99
CA GLY A 26 -3.27 7.31 -24.58
C GLY A 26 -2.92 8.66 -23.96
N MET A 27 -1.64 8.97 -23.86
CA MET A 27 -1.14 10.26 -23.34
C MET A 27 -1.75 11.48 -24.08
N SER A 28 -2.37 11.26 -25.24
CA SER A 28 -3.03 12.27 -26.07
C SER A 28 -4.44 12.66 -25.63
N GLY A 29 -5.06 11.99 -24.65
CA GLY A 29 -6.40 12.33 -24.16
C GLY A 29 -7.56 12.14 -25.17
N ALA A 30 -7.26 11.68 -26.38
CA ALA A 30 -8.23 11.44 -27.45
C ALA A 30 -9.11 10.23 -27.15
N SER A 31 -10.40 10.33 -27.44
CA SER A 31 -11.31 9.19 -27.48
C SER A 31 -11.33 8.62 -28.89
N GLU A 32 -10.65 7.50 -29.10
CA GLU A 32 -10.63 6.79 -30.38
C GLU A 32 -12.00 6.21 -30.77
N THR A 33 -12.95 6.16 -29.83
CA THR A 33 -14.28 5.57 -30.00
C THR A 33 -15.41 6.61 -30.17
N SER A 34 -15.11 7.91 -30.26
CA SER A 34 -16.19 8.90 -30.41
C SER A 34 -16.67 8.98 -31.86
N THR A 35 -17.98 8.83 -32.06
CA THR A 35 -18.68 8.98 -33.35
C THR A 35 -19.33 10.38 -33.49
N ARG A 36 -18.92 11.35 -32.68
CA ARG A 36 -19.53 12.69 -32.62
C ARG A 36 -18.83 13.63 -33.61
N ILE A 37 -19.57 14.61 -34.12
CA ILE A 37 -19.05 15.72 -34.93
C ILE A 37 -18.51 16.79 -33.98
N CYS A 38 -17.59 17.62 -34.46
CA CYS A 38 -17.10 18.79 -33.74
C CYS A 38 -18.26 19.77 -33.42
N ASP A 39 -18.32 20.26 -32.19
CA ASP A 39 -19.33 21.22 -31.72
C ASP A 39 -19.00 22.68 -32.13
N HIS A 40 -17.92 22.91 -32.87
CA HIS A 40 -17.54 24.25 -33.35
C HIS A 40 -18.36 24.65 -34.58
N GLU A 41 -18.81 25.90 -34.64
CA GLU A 41 -19.60 26.41 -35.76
C GLU A 41 -18.84 26.24 -37.08
N GLY A 42 -19.47 25.55 -38.04
CA GLY A 42 -18.92 25.34 -39.39
C GLY A 42 -17.83 24.25 -39.51
N CYS A 43 -17.65 23.38 -38.52
CA CYS A 43 -16.69 22.28 -38.57
C CYS A 43 -17.36 20.90 -38.56
N ASP A 44 -17.17 20.12 -39.64
CA ASP A 44 -17.70 18.75 -39.78
C ASP A 44 -16.67 17.65 -39.42
N GLU A 45 -15.57 18.01 -38.77
CA GLU A 45 -14.53 17.04 -38.38
C GLU A 45 -14.96 16.17 -37.20
N ALA A 46 -14.29 15.03 -37.01
CA ALA A 46 -14.57 14.11 -35.90
C ALA A 46 -14.20 14.74 -34.54
N GLY A 47 -15.17 14.83 -33.63
CA GLY A 47 -15.01 15.28 -32.26
C GLY A 47 -14.35 14.21 -31.39
N GLN A 48 -13.02 14.21 -31.31
CA GLN A 48 -12.22 13.21 -30.57
C GLN A 48 -11.80 13.65 -29.17
N TYR A 49 -11.95 14.93 -28.87
CA TYR A 49 -11.44 15.52 -27.64
C TYR A 49 -12.58 16.15 -26.86
N ARG A 50 -12.61 15.85 -25.55
CA ARG A 50 -13.56 16.45 -24.62
C ARG A 50 -12.96 17.71 -24.01
N ALA A 51 -13.73 18.80 -24.01
CA ALA A 51 -13.41 20.03 -23.29
C ALA A 51 -14.55 20.35 -22.30
N PRO A 52 -14.27 20.77 -21.06
CA PRO A 52 -15.31 21.20 -20.12
C PRO A 52 -16.03 22.43 -20.67
N LYS A 53 -17.31 22.64 -20.37
CA LYS A 53 -18.02 23.86 -20.81
C LYS A 53 -17.78 25.06 -19.90
N SER A 54 -17.83 24.82 -18.59
CA SER A 54 -17.55 25.83 -17.56
C SER A 54 -16.66 25.23 -16.45
N PRO A 55 -15.92 26.06 -15.70
CA PRO A 55 -15.13 25.60 -14.56
C PRO A 55 -15.96 24.90 -13.49
N ASP A 56 -17.23 25.33 -13.32
CA ASP A 56 -18.14 24.87 -12.29
C ASP A 56 -18.98 23.65 -12.73
N SER A 57 -19.21 23.47 -14.02
CA SER A 57 -20.02 22.36 -14.55
C SER A 57 -19.16 21.13 -14.84
N VAL A 58 -18.99 20.27 -13.83
CA VAL A 58 -18.13 19.07 -13.92
C VAL A 58 -18.66 18.02 -14.91
N ASP A 59 -19.96 18.02 -15.22
CA ASP A 59 -20.61 16.98 -16.02
C ASP A 59 -20.89 17.40 -17.48
N GLU A 60 -20.65 18.66 -17.84
CA GLU A 60 -20.93 19.17 -19.17
C GLU A 60 -19.66 19.33 -20.01
N TYR A 61 -19.63 18.67 -21.17
CA TYR A 61 -18.48 18.66 -22.07
C TYR A 61 -18.87 18.96 -23.51
N TRP A 62 -18.05 19.76 -24.19
CA TRP A 62 -18.03 19.89 -25.65
C TRP A 62 -17.08 18.88 -26.29
N TRP A 63 -17.40 18.51 -27.53
CA TRP A 63 -16.60 17.60 -28.34
C TRP A 63 -15.99 18.35 -29.50
N PHE A 64 -14.66 18.39 -29.55
CA PHE A 64 -13.93 19.17 -30.54
C PHE A 64 -12.95 18.29 -31.33
N CYS A 65 -12.59 18.76 -32.53
CA CYS A 65 -11.48 18.25 -33.31
C CYS A 65 -10.13 18.77 -32.77
N LYS A 66 -9.02 18.28 -33.32
CA LYS A 66 -7.68 18.59 -32.79
C LYS A 66 -7.34 20.08 -32.77
N ASP A 67 -7.79 20.83 -33.77
CA ASP A 67 -7.43 22.24 -33.92
C ASP A 67 -8.29 23.14 -33.04
N HIS A 68 -9.60 22.91 -33.01
CA HIS A 68 -10.50 23.67 -32.13
C HIS A 68 -10.23 23.43 -30.63
N VAL A 69 -9.76 22.25 -30.24
CA VAL A 69 -9.34 22.00 -28.83
C VAL A 69 -8.14 22.87 -28.44
N ARG A 70 -7.21 23.09 -29.37
CA ARG A 70 -6.03 23.91 -29.09
C ARG A 70 -6.42 25.37 -28.90
N GLU A 71 -7.29 25.86 -29.77
CA GLU A 71 -7.84 27.21 -29.62
C GLU A 71 -8.66 27.35 -28.34
N TYR A 72 -9.45 26.34 -28.01
CA TYR A 72 -10.22 26.29 -26.77
C TYR A 72 -9.30 26.34 -25.54
N ASN A 73 -8.30 25.47 -25.48
CA ASN A 73 -7.34 25.43 -24.37
C ASN A 73 -6.51 26.71 -24.25
N LEU A 74 -6.22 27.38 -25.37
CA LEU A 74 -5.51 28.67 -25.36
C LEU A 74 -6.36 29.79 -24.76
N LYS A 75 -7.67 29.77 -25.03
CA LYS A 75 -8.63 30.74 -24.51
C LYS A 75 -9.14 30.38 -23.11
N TRP A 76 -8.94 29.15 -22.68
CA TRP A 76 -9.47 28.65 -21.42
C TRP A 76 -8.65 29.14 -20.22
N ASN A 77 -9.28 29.93 -19.36
CA ASN A 77 -8.75 30.27 -18.05
C ASN A 77 -9.74 29.82 -16.98
N PHE A 78 -9.28 28.95 -16.07
CA PHE A 78 -10.09 28.44 -14.96
C PHE A 78 -10.50 29.55 -13.97
N PHE A 79 -9.69 30.62 -13.87
CA PHE A 79 -9.88 31.72 -12.92
C PHE A 79 -10.56 32.96 -13.53
N ASP A 80 -11.02 32.89 -14.78
CA ASP A 80 -11.77 34.00 -15.38
C ASP A 80 -13.13 34.12 -14.67
N GLY A 81 -13.21 35.06 -13.72
CA GLY A 81 -14.41 35.33 -12.91
C GLY A 81 -14.23 35.12 -11.41
N THR A 82 -13.12 34.53 -10.95
CA THR A 82 -12.81 34.42 -9.52
C THR A 82 -12.19 35.71 -9.00
N SER A 83 -12.64 36.16 -7.82
CA SER A 83 -12.01 37.31 -7.16
C SER A 83 -10.61 36.97 -6.66
N GLU A 84 -9.73 37.97 -6.51
CA GLU A 84 -8.37 37.76 -5.98
C GLU A 84 -8.39 37.09 -4.59
N ALA A 85 -9.40 37.38 -3.79
CA ALA A 85 -9.58 36.79 -2.46
C ALA A 85 -9.91 35.29 -2.53
N GLU A 86 -10.75 34.87 -3.47
CA GLU A 86 -11.09 33.45 -3.69
C GLU A 86 -9.90 32.68 -4.26
N LEU A 87 -9.11 33.33 -5.13
CA LEU A 87 -7.88 32.76 -5.66
C LEU A 87 -6.87 32.50 -4.53
N MET A 88 -6.63 33.49 -3.65
CA MET A 88 -5.76 33.31 -2.49
C MET A 88 -6.26 32.20 -1.55
N ALA A 89 -7.57 32.16 -1.30
CA ALA A 89 -8.16 31.12 -0.45
C ALA A 89 -8.02 29.71 -1.06
N GLN A 90 -8.13 29.56 -2.38
CA GLN A 90 -7.89 28.29 -3.06
C GLN A 90 -6.41 27.89 -3.01
N MET A 91 -5.49 28.84 -3.28
CA MET A 91 -4.05 28.59 -3.15
C MET A 91 -3.65 28.16 -1.73
N GLU A 92 -4.24 28.75 -0.70
CA GLU A 92 -3.99 28.36 0.68
C GLU A 92 -4.48 26.93 0.98
N LYS A 93 -5.68 26.56 0.50
CA LYS A 93 -6.21 25.20 0.65
C LYS A 93 -5.35 24.16 -0.07
N ASP A 94 -4.90 24.46 -1.28
CA ASP A 94 -4.04 23.58 -2.07
C ASP A 94 -2.68 23.41 -1.39
N ARG A 95 -2.07 24.52 -0.97
CA ARG A 95 -0.76 24.53 -0.30
C ARG A 95 -0.80 23.81 1.05
N ALA A 96 -1.82 24.08 1.86
CA ALA A 96 -1.89 23.57 3.23
C ALA A 96 -2.39 22.12 3.27
N THR A 97 -3.31 21.74 2.39
CA THR A 97 -4.06 20.49 2.57
C THR A 97 -4.39 19.74 1.29
N TRP A 98 -3.89 20.17 0.13
CA TRP A 98 -4.22 19.55 -1.17
C TRP A 98 -5.73 19.30 -1.30
N GLU A 99 -6.53 20.35 -1.02
CA GLU A 99 -8.00 20.35 -1.01
C GLU A 99 -8.68 19.37 -0.04
N ARG A 100 -7.91 18.61 0.76
CA ARG A 100 -8.47 17.67 1.73
C ARG A 100 -8.75 18.39 3.04
N PRO A 101 -10.00 18.61 3.47
CA PRO A 101 -10.25 19.27 4.74
C PRO A 101 -9.67 18.44 5.89
N THR A 102 -8.64 18.96 6.59
CA THR A 102 -8.15 18.35 7.82
C THR A 102 -9.05 18.77 8.97
N LYS A 103 -9.45 17.80 9.80
CA LYS A 103 -10.13 18.12 11.05
C LYS A 103 -9.11 18.79 11.98
N PRO A 104 -9.40 19.98 12.54
CA PRO A 104 -8.52 20.52 13.58
C PRO A 104 -8.46 19.50 14.71
N ILE A 105 -7.27 19.32 15.29
CA ILE A 105 -7.09 18.47 16.47
C ILE A 105 -7.94 19.09 17.58
N LYS A 106 -9.09 18.46 17.88
CA LYS A 106 -10.01 18.95 18.91
C LYS A 106 -9.36 18.68 20.26
N ARG A 107 -9.16 19.74 21.04
CA ARG A 107 -8.76 19.57 22.44
C ARG A 107 -9.87 18.89 23.21
N SER A 108 -9.55 17.86 23.97
CA SER A 108 -10.54 17.15 24.79
C SER A 108 -11.08 18.07 25.90
N VAL A 109 -12.24 17.73 26.47
CA VAL A 109 -12.81 18.48 27.61
C VAL A 109 -11.84 18.44 28.81
N GLU A 110 -11.11 17.34 28.94
CA GLU A 110 -10.09 17.11 29.97
C GLU A 110 -8.85 17.97 29.73
N GLU A 111 -8.34 18.07 28.50
CA GLU A 111 -7.24 18.99 28.14
C GLU A 111 -7.61 20.46 28.42
N ARG A 112 -8.88 20.83 28.23
CA ARG A 112 -9.38 22.17 28.59
C ARG A 112 -9.55 22.37 30.10
N ALA A 113 -9.74 21.29 30.87
CA ALA A 113 -9.71 21.33 32.32
C ALA A 113 -8.26 21.42 32.85
N TRP A 114 -7.33 20.69 32.25
CA TRP A 114 -5.90 20.73 32.58
C TRP A 114 -5.25 22.08 32.23
N ALA A 115 -5.62 22.68 31.11
CA ALA A 115 -5.19 24.03 30.77
C ALA A 115 -5.65 25.09 31.79
N ARG A 116 -6.81 24.90 32.44
CA ARG A 116 -7.28 25.77 33.55
C ARG A 116 -6.49 25.55 34.84
N LEU A 117 -5.92 24.36 35.01
CA LEU A 117 -5.04 23.98 36.12
C LEU A 117 -3.57 24.34 35.85
N GLY A 118 -3.26 25.03 34.74
CA GLY A 118 -1.91 25.44 34.38
C GLY A 118 -1.03 24.34 33.77
N VAL A 119 -1.60 23.16 33.49
CA VAL A 119 -0.90 22.05 32.84
C VAL A 119 -1.08 22.19 31.33
N THR A 120 0.03 22.41 30.62
CA THR A 120 0.00 22.70 29.18
C THR A 120 0.10 21.45 28.32
N ASP A 121 0.69 20.38 28.85
CA ASP A 121 0.80 19.07 28.22
C ASP A 121 0.28 17.98 29.19
N PRO A 122 -0.69 17.13 28.78
CA PRO A 122 -1.04 15.88 29.48
C PRO A 122 0.13 15.11 30.09
N HIS A 123 1.29 15.12 29.42
CA HIS A 123 2.48 14.37 29.82
C HIS A 123 3.36 15.11 30.83
N GLU A 124 3.11 16.39 31.10
CA GLU A 124 3.80 17.17 32.12
C GLU A 124 3.55 16.59 33.53
N VAL A 125 2.37 16.00 33.75
CA VAL A 125 1.98 15.31 35.00
C VAL A 125 2.78 14.01 35.23
N LEU A 126 3.23 13.36 34.16
CA LEU A 126 3.99 12.09 34.22
C LEU A 126 5.50 12.31 34.41
N GLY A 127 5.97 13.57 34.42
CA GLY A 127 7.37 13.94 34.65
C GLY A 127 8.34 13.51 33.54
N GLU A 128 9.65 13.63 33.80
CA GLU A 128 10.74 13.39 32.84
C GLU A 128 10.79 11.97 32.23
N ASN A 129 10.03 11.03 32.81
CA ASN A 129 9.92 9.65 32.33
C ASN A 129 8.71 9.40 31.40
N ALA A 130 7.84 10.39 31.17
CA ALA A 130 6.61 10.24 30.37
C ALA A 130 6.86 9.90 28.90
N THR A 131 7.96 10.39 28.34
CA THR A 131 8.33 10.20 26.92
C THR A 131 9.26 9.01 26.70
N ARG A 132 9.74 8.37 27.78
CA ARG A 132 10.59 7.20 27.69
C ARG A 132 9.72 5.96 27.55
N ASN A 133 9.10 5.81 26.38
CA ASN A 133 8.55 4.54 25.94
C ASN A 133 9.73 3.55 25.85
N PRO A 134 9.83 2.52 26.71
CA PRO A 134 10.77 1.44 26.47
C PRO A 134 10.24 0.72 25.23
N GLY A 135 10.68 1.19 24.06
CA GLY A 135 10.27 0.64 22.77
C GLY A 135 10.32 -0.88 22.87
N LYS A 136 9.22 -1.53 22.46
CA LYS A 136 9.01 -2.98 22.58
C LYS A 136 10.35 -3.70 22.41
N ASN A 137 10.81 -4.34 23.50
CA ASN A 137 12.09 -5.06 23.60
C ASN A 137 12.08 -6.32 22.71
N GLY A 138 11.92 -6.08 21.42
CA GLY A 138 11.72 -7.02 20.34
C GLY A 138 12.11 -6.24 19.10
N GLY A 139 13.41 -5.91 19.03
CA GLY A 139 14.01 -5.31 17.85
C GLY A 139 13.49 -6.02 16.62
N GLY A 140 12.97 -5.24 15.67
CA GLY A 140 12.26 -5.75 14.50
C GLY A 140 12.96 -6.99 13.97
N THR A 141 12.26 -8.12 14.07
CA THR A 141 12.66 -9.38 13.45
C THR A 141 13.09 -9.09 12.03
N ARG A 142 14.31 -9.50 11.65
CA ARG A 142 14.79 -9.32 10.28
C ARG A 142 13.72 -9.86 9.34
N LYS A 143 13.40 -9.13 8.26
CA LYS A 143 12.46 -9.64 7.26
C LYS A 143 13.12 -10.81 6.52
N LEU A 144 12.96 -12.01 7.09
CA LEU A 144 13.41 -13.26 6.51
C LEU A 144 12.51 -13.64 5.33
N PRO A 145 13.06 -14.26 4.27
CA PRO A 145 12.25 -14.88 3.24
C PRO A 145 11.37 -15.99 3.86
N PRO A 146 10.24 -16.33 3.23
CA PRO A 146 9.23 -17.23 3.80
C PRO A 146 9.77 -18.63 4.10
N THR A 147 10.75 -19.12 3.34
CA THR A 147 11.40 -20.42 3.58
C THR A 147 12.26 -20.41 4.84
N GLU A 148 12.98 -19.32 5.10
CA GLU A 148 13.81 -19.17 6.30
C GLU A 148 12.95 -18.96 7.55
N ARG A 149 11.82 -18.24 7.45
CA ARG A 149 10.89 -18.11 8.57
C ARG A 149 10.34 -19.47 9.00
N ARG A 150 9.88 -20.28 8.04
CA ARG A 150 9.40 -21.64 8.32
C ARG A 150 10.49 -22.51 8.94
N ALA A 151 11.73 -22.41 8.47
CA ALA A 151 12.85 -23.15 9.04
C ALA A 151 13.17 -22.74 10.49
N VAL A 152 13.08 -21.45 10.82
CA VAL A 152 13.28 -20.92 12.18
C VAL A 152 12.17 -21.40 13.12
N GLU A 153 10.92 -21.44 12.65
CA GLU A 153 9.77 -21.97 13.41
C GLU A 153 9.93 -23.47 13.70
N ILE A 154 10.34 -24.28 12.71
CA ILE A 154 10.54 -25.74 12.88
C ILE A 154 11.66 -26.05 13.88
N LEU A 155 12.73 -25.25 13.90
CA LEU A 155 13.85 -25.43 14.82
C LEU A 155 13.66 -24.73 16.18
N ASP A 156 12.53 -24.05 16.37
CA ASP A 156 12.22 -23.20 17.54
C ASP A 156 13.37 -22.23 17.88
N ALA A 157 13.99 -21.65 16.84
CA ALA A 157 15.08 -20.70 16.98
C ALA A 157 14.57 -19.26 16.97
N LYS A 158 15.39 -18.32 17.45
CA LYS A 158 15.08 -16.88 17.34
C LYS A 158 15.85 -16.25 16.17
N ASP A 159 15.25 -15.28 15.50
CA ASP A 159 15.80 -14.58 14.32
C ASP A 159 17.17 -13.90 14.52
N HIS A 160 17.58 -13.66 15.77
CA HIS A 160 18.86 -13.03 16.12
C HIS A 160 19.94 -14.03 16.56
N MET A 161 19.64 -15.33 16.60
CA MET A 161 20.60 -16.36 16.99
C MET A 161 21.66 -16.59 15.91
N ALA A 162 22.88 -16.89 16.34
CA ALA A 162 23.98 -17.20 15.42
C ALA A 162 23.85 -18.63 14.86
N LYS A 163 24.46 -18.89 13.69
CA LYS A 163 24.45 -20.21 13.05
C LYS A 163 24.96 -21.34 13.96
N THR A 164 25.91 -21.03 14.84
CA THR A 164 26.47 -21.96 15.83
C THR A 164 25.47 -22.35 16.91
N GLU A 165 24.61 -21.42 17.34
CA GLU A 165 23.55 -21.65 18.32
C GLU A 165 22.42 -22.46 17.69
N ILE A 166 22.02 -22.14 16.45
CA ILE A 166 21.02 -22.91 15.70
C ILE A 166 21.50 -24.35 15.48
N ARG A 167 22.80 -24.56 15.23
CA ARG A 167 23.39 -25.91 15.12
C ARG A 167 23.25 -26.73 16.41
N LYS A 168 23.27 -26.09 17.58
CA LYS A 168 23.07 -26.76 18.87
C LYS A 168 21.61 -27.20 19.02
N CYS A 169 20.65 -26.32 18.68
CA CYS A 169 19.22 -26.66 18.67
C CYS A 169 18.93 -27.83 17.72
N TYR A 170 19.46 -27.78 16.50
CA TYR A 170 19.36 -28.87 15.51
C TYR A 170 19.88 -30.20 16.07
N LYS A 171 21.08 -30.22 16.66
CA LYS A 171 21.64 -31.45 17.24
C LYS A 171 20.82 -31.97 18.43
N ALA A 172 20.20 -31.09 19.21
CA ALA A 172 19.30 -31.49 20.29
C ALA A 172 18.03 -32.14 19.74
N LEU A 173 17.41 -31.52 18.72
CA LEU A 173 16.20 -32.04 18.06
C LEU A 173 16.44 -33.40 17.40
N ILE A 174 17.58 -33.60 16.72
CA ILE A 174 17.91 -34.92 16.13
C ILE A 174 18.00 -35.99 17.21
N LYS A 175 18.64 -35.71 18.34
CA LYS A 175 18.76 -36.72 19.41
C LYS A 175 17.41 -37.13 19.95
N VAL A 176 16.49 -36.19 20.10
CA VAL A 176 15.13 -36.46 20.57
C VAL A 176 14.32 -37.23 19.53
N LEU A 177 14.48 -36.90 18.24
CA LEU A 177 13.69 -37.48 17.15
C LEU A 177 14.32 -38.75 16.54
N HIS A 178 15.48 -39.20 17.01
CA HIS A 178 16.18 -40.33 16.42
C HIS A 178 15.46 -41.66 16.76
N PRO A 179 15.18 -42.53 15.77
CA PRO A 179 14.43 -43.77 16.00
C PRO A 179 15.15 -44.76 16.93
N ASP A 180 16.48 -44.67 17.04
CA ASP A 180 17.29 -45.46 17.98
C ASP A 180 17.01 -45.12 19.45
N MET A 181 16.67 -43.85 19.75
CA MET A 181 16.32 -43.42 21.10
C MET A 181 14.84 -43.64 21.41
N ASN A 182 13.99 -43.72 20.38
CA ASN A 182 12.54 -43.89 20.50
C ASN A 182 12.08 -45.33 20.19
N GLY A 183 12.97 -46.32 20.30
CA GLY A 183 12.59 -47.73 20.26
C GLY A 183 12.00 -48.21 18.92
N GLY A 184 12.28 -47.52 17.81
CA GLY A 184 11.78 -47.88 16.48
C GLY A 184 10.42 -47.27 16.09
N ASP A 185 9.90 -46.30 16.84
CA ASP A 185 8.69 -45.57 16.47
C ASP A 185 8.88 -44.74 15.20
N ARG A 186 8.24 -45.16 14.10
CA ARG A 186 8.32 -44.53 12.77
C ARG A 186 7.48 -43.26 12.62
N SER A 187 6.69 -42.93 13.64
CA SER A 187 5.78 -41.78 13.66
C SER A 187 6.52 -40.43 13.63
N GLN A 188 7.79 -40.41 14.02
CA GLN A 188 8.62 -39.20 14.06
C GLN A 188 9.53 -39.02 12.83
N GLU A 189 9.48 -39.95 11.86
CA GLU A 189 10.28 -39.88 10.63
C GLU A 189 9.96 -38.61 9.82
N GLU A 190 8.69 -38.21 9.77
CA GLU A 190 8.25 -37.00 9.05
C GLU A 190 8.79 -35.72 9.71
N GLN A 191 8.76 -35.64 11.04
CA GLN A 191 9.31 -34.51 11.80
C GLN A 191 10.83 -34.43 11.67
N LEU A 192 11.52 -35.59 11.64
CA LEU A 192 12.96 -35.63 11.40
C LEU A 192 13.31 -35.12 10.00
N ALA A 193 12.53 -35.48 8.97
CA ALA A 193 12.73 -34.95 7.62
C ALA A 193 12.53 -33.42 7.57
N GLU A 194 11.52 -32.88 8.26
CA GLU A 194 11.29 -31.43 8.36
C GLU A 194 12.44 -30.70 9.08
N VAL A 195 12.98 -31.26 10.16
CA VAL A 195 14.12 -30.70 10.91
C VAL A 195 15.40 -30.70 10.07
N VAL A 196 15.64 -31.76 9.29
CA VAL A 196 16.78 -31.84 8.36
C VAL A 196 16.66 -30.79 7.25
N TRP A 197 15.46 -30.66 6.65
CA TRP A 197 15.17 -29.64 5.65
C TRP A 197 15.37 -28.22 6.20
N ALA A 198 14.88 -27.94 7.41
CA ALA A 198 15.03 -26.64 8.05
C ALA A 198 16.51 -26.27 8.28
N TRP A 199 17.34 -27.24 8.70
CA TRP A 199 18.77 -27.03 8.85
C TRP A 199 19.49 -26.76 7.52
N GLU A 200 19.12 -27.46 6.44
CA GLU A 200 19.69 -27.23 5.11
C GLU A 200 19.39 -25.81 4.62
N GLN A 201 18.15 -25.34 4.81
CA GLN A 201 17.71 -23.99 4.44
C GLN A 201 18.49 -22.91 5.20
N ILE A 202 18.69 -23.07 6.52
CA ILE A 202 19.46 -22.11 7.32
C ILE A 202 20.95 -22.18 6.99
N LYS A 203 21.49 -23.37 6.71
CA LYS A 203 22.90 -23.54 6.34
C LYS A 203 23.25 -22.81 5.05
N ALA A 204 22.34 -22.82 4.07
CA ALA A 204 22.49 -22.14 2.78
C ALA A 204 22.24 -20.62 2.84
N SER A 205 21.44 -20.16 3.81
CA SER A 205 21.08 -18.75 3.93
C SER A 205 22.28 -17.84 4.29
N ARG A 206 22.26 -16.61 3.75
CA ARG A 206 23.26 -15.57 4.05
C ARG A 206 22.90 -14.73 5.28
N ASN A 207 21.68 -14.86 5.77
CA ASN A 207 21.13 -14.02 6.84
C ASN A 207 21.61 -14.44 8.24
N PHE A 208 22.04 -15.69 8.41
CA PHE A 208 22.65 -16.22 9.62
C PHE A 208 24.16 -16.34 9.46
N ARG A 209 24.89 -15.29 9.84
CA ARG A 209 26.36 -15.31 9.85
C ARG A 209 26.87 -16.18 10.99
N GLU A 210 28.01 -16.84 10.78
CA GLU A 210 28.79 -17.39 11.89
C GLU A 210 29.28 -16.22 12.74
N LYS A 211 29.14 -16.35 14.05
CA LYS A 211 29.75 -15.42 15.00
C LYS A 211 31.24 -15.79 15.01
N ASP A 212 32.10 -14.86 14.59
CA ASP A 212 33.56 -15.02 14.71
C ASP A 212 33.95 -15.34 16.16
#